data_AF-A0A929VMT0-F1
#
_entry.id   AF-A0A929VMT0-F1
#
_cell.length_a   1.000
_cell.length_b   1.000
_cell.length_c   1.000
_cell.angle_alpha   90.00
_cell.angle_beta   90.00
_cell.angle_gamma   90.00
#
_symmetry.space_group_name_H-M   'P 1'
#
loop_
_entity.id
_entity.type
_entity.pdbx_description
1 polymer ?
#
loop_
_entity_poly.entity_id
_entity_poly.type
_entity_poly.pdbx_seq_one_letter_code
_entity_poly.pdbx_strand_id
1 'polypeptide(L)'
;MRSFYHPYSCVFSDDVKRVSFKDERGGNKYCYMFLKQMILQQKEKYRYVYKFNGDRMARQKIMMPVDEENKINYSTIEKYMRVKELKSIISILKNEEN
;
A
#
# COMPACT_ATOMS: atom_id res chain seq x y z
N MET A 1 -12.74 -2.41 -6.23
CA MET A 1 -11.78 -1.31 -6.12
C MET A 1 -10.39 -1.83 -6.48
N ARG A 2 -9.73 -1.23 -7.49
CA ARG A 2 -8.38 -1.60 -7.93
C ARG A 2 -7.44 -0.44 -7.59
N SER A 3 -6.38 -0.71 -6.84
CA SER A 3 -5.36 0.29 -6.46
C SER A 3 -4.04 0.01 -7.18
N PHE A 4 -3.32 1.07 -7.58
CA PHE A 4 -2.07 0.98 -8.34
C PHE A 4 -1.01 1.89 -7.73
N TYR A 5 0.23 1.40 -7.68
CA TYR A 5 1.39 2.22 -7.30
C TYR A 5 2.00 2.79 -8.57
N HIS A 6 2.24 4.10 -8.59
CA HIS A 6 2.61 4.81 -9.78
C HIS A 6 3.85 5.70 -9.51
N PRO A 7 5.05 5.31 -9.97
CA PRO A 7 6.29 6.00 -9.62
C PRO A 7 6.68 7.17 -10.54
N TYR A 8 5.90 7.47 -11.58
CA TYR A 8 6.21 8.50 -12.60
C TYR A 8 5.21 9.66 -12.58
N SER A 9 5.54 10.75 -13.28
CA SER A 9 4.63 11.89 -13.44
C SER A 9 3.47 11.49 -14.35
N CYS A 10 2.24 11.85 -13.97
CA CYS A 10 1.06 11.61 -14.80
C CYS A 10 -0.09 12.57 -14.46
N VAL A 11 -1.02 12.67 -15.41
CA VAL A 11 -2.26 13.42 -15.26
C VAL A 11 -3.37 12.44 -14.90
N PHE A 12 -4.18 12.78 -13.90
CA PHE A 12 -5.26 11.96 -13.40
C PHE A 12 -6.60 12.63 -13.68
N SER A 13 -7.63 11.84 -14.01
CA SER A 13 -9.01 12.33 -14.11
C SER A 13 -9.63 12.55 -12.72
N ASP A 14 -10.73 13.29 -12.65
CA ASP A 14 -11.42 13.64 -11.39
C ASP A 14 -11.90 12.43 -10.57
N ASP A 15 -12.14 11.30 -11.26
CA ASP A 15 -12.55 10.04 -10.66
C ASP A 15 -11.42 9.28 -9.96
N VAL A 16 -10.16 9.72 -10.13
CA VAL A 16 -9.00 9.11 -9.46
C VAL A 16 -8.72 9.81 -8.14
N LYS A 17 -8.71 9.03 -7.06
CA LYS A 17 -8.27 9.51 -5.74
C LYS A 17 -6.83 9.09 -5.47
N ARG A 18 -6.04 10.04 -4.96
CA ARG A 18 -4.61 9.90 -4.69
C ARG A 18 -4.36 9.89 -3.20
N VAL A 19 -3.41 9.06 -2.77
CA VAL A 19 -2.95 8.97 -1.37
C VAL A 19 -1.43 9.00 -1.38
N SER A 20 -0.86 9.91 -0.62
CA SER A 20 0.57 10.00 -0.35
C SER A 20 0.82 10.04 1.15
N PHE A 21 2.01 9.59 1.57
CA PHE A 21 2.45 9.83 2.94
C PHE A 21 2.77 11.33 3.12
N LYS A 22 2.46 11.87 4.29
CA LYS A 22 2.85 13.24 4.66
C LYS A 22 4.34 13.34 4.98
N ASP A 23 4.90 12.24 5.50
CA ASP A 23 6.32 12.11 5.82
C ASP A 23 7.06 11.55 4.60
N GLU A 24 8.12 12.23 4.19
CA GLU A 24 8.97 11.84 3.05
C GLU A 24 9.62 10.48 3.24
N ARG A 25 9.86 10.05 4.48
CA ARG A 25 10.39 8.70 4.80
C ARG A 25 9.48 7.57 4.31
N GLY A 26 8.18 7.85 4.16
CA GLY A 26 7.20 6.94 3.59
C GLY A 26 7.18 6.90 2.06
N GLY A 27 7.94 7.79 1.40
CA GLY A 27 8.00 7.96 -0.05
C GLY A 27 8.66 6.83 -0.85
N ASN A 28 8.82 5.64 -0.27
CA ASN A 28 9.46 4.50 -0.93
C ASN A 28 8.44 3.51 -1.52
N LYS A 29 8.86 2.77 -2.55
CA LYS A 29 8.03 1.76 -3.26
C LYS A 29 7.40 0.76 -2.27
N TYR A 30 8.16 0.28 -1.30
CA TYR A 30 7.74 -0.76 -0.38
C TYR A 30 6.63 -0.31 0.57
N CYS A 31 6.73 0.91 1.10
CA CYS A 31 5.73 1.54 1.95
C CYS A 31 4.44 1.78 1.17
N TYR A 32 4.52 2.24 -0.08
CA TYR A 32 3.33 2.38 -0.92
C TYR A 32 2.68 1.05 -1.28
N MET A 33 3.47 0.01 -1.57
CA MET A 33 2.94 -1.34 -1.81
C MET A 33 2.27 -1.93 -0.56
N PHE A 34 2.83 -1.67 0.62
CA PHE A 34 2.23 -2.07 1.89
C PHE A 34 0.91 -1.32 2.14
N LEU A 35 0.91 0.01 2.02
CA LEU A 35 -0.29 0.85 2.14
C LEU A 35 -1.40 0.38 1.19
N LYS A 36 -1.04 0.11 -0.07
CA LYS A 36 -1.95 -0.46 -1.07
C LYS A 36 -2.61 -1.74 -0.58
N GLN A 37 -1.83 -2.68 -0.02
CA GLN A 37 -2.35 -3.94 0.51
C GLN A 37 -3.28 -3.73 1.71
N MET A 38 -2.92 -2.84 2.63
CA MET A 38 -3.77 -2.53 3.79
C MET A 38 -5.12 -1.91 3.37
N ILE A 39 -5.12 -1.04 2.37
CA ILE A 39 -6.36 -0.49 1.79
C ILE A 39 -7.16 -1.61 1.10
N LEU A 40 -6.49 -2.48 0.35
CA LEU A 40 -7.13 -3.59 -0.36
C LEU A 40 -7.76 -4.62 0.57
N GLN A 41 -7.17 -4.89 1.74
CA GLN A 41 -7.78 -5.77 2.74
C GLN A 41 -9.12 -5.22 3.23
N GLN A 42 -9.29 -3.91 3.22
CA GLN A 42 -10.56 -3.26 3.59
C GLN A 42 -11.56 -3.19 2.42
N LYS A 43 -11.27 -3.82 1.27
CA LYS A 43 -12.11 -3.79 0.06
C LYS A 43 -13.56 -4.22 0.31
N GLU A 44 -13.80 -5.09 1.28
CA GLU A 44 -15.14 -5.61 1.60
C GLU A 44 -16.07 -4.51 2.11
N LYS A 45 -15.52 -3.49 2.79
CA LYS A 45 -16.27 -2.29 3.22
C LYS A 45 -16.80 -1.47 2.04
N TYR A 46 -16.33 -1.75 0.81
CA TYR A 46 -16.69 -1.04 -0.42
C TYR A 46 -17.45 -1.93 -1.42
N ARG A 47 -17.92 -3.13 -1.01
CA ARG A 47 -18.50 -4.12 -1.91
C ARG A 47 -19.98 -3.89 -2.29
N TYR A 48 -20.62 -2.80 -1.86
CA TYR A 48 -22.03 -2.57 -2.16
C TYR A 48 -22.31 -1.09 -2.50
N VAL A 49 -22.74 -0.86 -3.75
CA VAL A 49 -23.58 0.25 -4.28
C VAL A 49 -23.13 1.71 -4.09
N TYR A 50 -22.09 2.02 -3.33
CA TYR A 50 -21.72 3.41 -3.03
C TYR A 50 -20.37 3.82 -3.63
N LYS A 51 -20.39 4.89 -4.44
CA LYS A 51 -19.20 5.54 -5.00
C LYS A 51 -18.20 5.88 -3.89
N PHE A 52 -16.92 5.61 -4.14
CA PHE A 52 -15.83 5.84 -3.22
C PHE A 52 -15.50 7.34 -3.15
N ASN A 53 -16.16 8.08 -2.25
CA ASN A 53 -15.98 9.52 -2.11
C ASN A 53 -14.74 9.88 -1.25
N GLY A 54 -14.13 11.03 -1.53
CA GLY A 54 -12.92 11.53 -0.85
C GLY A 54 -13.06 11.62 0.67
N ASP A 55 -14.23 12.04 1.18
CA ASP A 55 -14.48 12.14 2.63
C ASP A 55 -14.45 10.78 3.34
N ARG A 56 -14.90 9.71 2.67
CA ARG A 56 -14.83 8.36 3.23
C ARG A 56 -13.40 7.85 3.24
N MET A 57 -12.61 8.20 2.21
CA MET A 57 -11.18 7.91 2.18
C MET A 57 -10.44 8.60 3.32
N ALA A 58 -10.75 9.88 3.59
CA ALA A 58 -10.15 10.65 4.68
C ALA A 58 -10.47 10.08 6.07
N ARG A 59 -11.68 9.52 6.27
CA ARG A 59 -12.08 8.89 7.54
C ARG A 59 -11.59 7.45 7.71
N GLN A 60 -11.04 6.84 6.66
CA GLN A 60 -10.58 5.46 6.72
C GLN A 60 -9.36 5.34 7.62
N LYS A 61 -9.47 4.53 8.68
CA LYS A 61 -8.34 4.15 9.51
C LYS A 61 -7.58 3.00 8.85
N ILE A 62 -6.26 3.14 8.74
CA ILE A 62 -5.36 2.13 8.16
C ILE A 62 -4.41 1.70 9.26
N MET A 63 -4.36 0.40 9.53
CA MET A 63 -3.42 -0.17 10.50
C MET A 63 -2.01 -0.14 9.91
N MET A 64 -1.07 0.37 10.69
CA MET A 64 0.35 0.48 10.32
C MET A 64 1.22 0.07 11.51
N PRO A 65 2.38 -0.55 11.28
CA PRO A 65 3.35 -0.77 12.33
C PRO A 65 3.93 0.56 12.80
N VAL A 66 4.09 0.70 14.11
CA VAL A 66 4.63 1.90 14.76
C VAL A 66 5.95 1.59 15.47
N ASP A 67 6.75 2.62 15.69
CA ASP A 67 7.95 2.57 16.53
C ASP A 67 7.62 2.91 17.99
N GLU A 68 8.65 2.95 18.83
CA GLU A 68 8.54 3.28 20.26
C GLU A 68 8.04 4.71 20.50
N GLU A 69 8.17 5.60 19.52
CA GLU A 69 7.65 6.98 19.56
C GLU A 69 6.21 7.11 19.03
N ASN A 70 5.51 5.98 18.79
CA ASN A 70 4.19 5.92 18.16
C ASN A 70 4.14 6.53 16.73
N LYS A 71 5.27 6.63 16.04
CA LYS A 71 5.34 7.05 14.63
C LYS A 71 5.37 5.82 13.74
N ILE A 72 4.97 5.98 12.46
CA ILE A 72 4.98 4.86 11.52
C ILE A 72 6.41 4.38 11.30
N ASN A 73 6.65 3.09 11.54
CA ASN A 73 7.97 2.50 11.40
C ASN A 73 8.22 2.07 9.94
N TYR A 74 8.62 3.04 9.10
CA TYR A 74 8.87 2.82 7.67
C TYR A 74 9.98 1.80 7.40
N SER A 75 11.04 1.78 8.22
CA SER A 75 12.15 0.82 8.07
C SER A 75 11.68 -0.62 8.25
N THR A 76 10.81 -0.85 9.23
CA THR A 76 10.23 -2.19 9.47
C THR A 76 9.34 -2.63 8.32
N ILE A 77 8.51 -1.72 7.78
CA ILE A 77 7.68 -2.00 6.60
C ILE A 77 8.55 -2.38 5.40
N GLU A 78 9.60 -1.61 5.15
CA GLU A 78 10.51 -1.86 4.03
C GLU A 78 11.20 -3.22 4.14
N LYS A 79 11.79 -3.53 5.31
CA LYS A 79 12.43 -4.83 5.56
C LYS A 79 11.45 -5.98 5.37
N TYR A 80 10.24 -5.87 5.93
CA TYR A 80 9.20 -6.88 5.77
C TYR A 80 8.84 -7.13 4.30
N MET A 81 8.64 -6.06 3.53
CA MET A 81 8.28 -6.17 2.12
C MET A 81 9.40 -6.76 1.27
N ARG A 82 10.66 -6.38 1.51
CA ARG A 82 11.83 -6.95 0.83
C ARG A 82 11.97 -8.44 1.12
N VAL A 83 11.82 -8.87 2.38
CA VAL A 83 11.86 -10.30 2.75
C VAL A 83 10.74 -11.07 2.05
N LYS A 84 9.54 -10.48 1.95
CA LYS A 84 8.42 -11.11 1.25
C LYS A 84 8.68 -11.23 -0.26
N GLU A 85 9.23 -10.19 -0.89
CA GLU A 85 9.62 -10.18 -2.30
C GLU A 85 10.67 -11.27 -2.59
N LEU A 86 11.74 -11.33 -1.78
CA LEU A 86 12.79 -12.35 -1.91
C LEU A 86 12.24 -13.77 -1.76
N LYS A 87 11.35 -14.00 -0.79
CA LYS A 87 10.69 -15.31 -0.62
C LYS A 87 9.89 -15.71 -1.86
N SER A 88 9.18 -14.77 -2.48
CA SER A 88 8.45 -15.03 -3.73
C SER A 88 9.39 -15.35 -4.89
N ILE A 89 10.50 -14.62 -5.04
CA ILE A 89 11.51 -14.88 -6.08
C ILE A 89 12.12 -16.27 -5.90
N ILE A 90 12.56 -16.61 -4.69
CA ILE A 90 13.15 -17.92 -4.38
C ILE A 90 12.15 -19.05 -4.66
N SER A 91 10.86 -18.84 -4.33
CA SER A 91 9.81 -19.82 -4.62
C SER A 91 9.62 -20.05 -6.12
N ILE A 92 9.75 -19.01 -6.94
CA ILE A 92 9.63 -19.13 -8.40
C ILE A 92 10.83 -19.89 -8.95
N LEU A 93 12.05 -19.51 -8.56
CA LEU A 93 13.28 -20.17 -9.00
C LEU A 93 13.30 -21.67 -8.66
N LYS A 94 12.86 -22.05 -7.46
CA LYS A 94 12.75 -23.47 -7.05
C LYS A 94 11.71 -24.27 -7.83
N ASN A 95 10.71 -23.60 -8.40
CA ASN A 95 9.68 -24.24 -9.22
C ASN A 95 10.10 -24.41 -10.67
N GLU A 96 11.13 -23.70 -11.14
CA GLU A 96 11.70 -23.83 -12.49
C GLU A 96 12.77 -24.94 -12.57
N GLU A 97 13.28 -25.39 -11.42
CA GLU A 97 14.25 -26.50 -11.30
C GLU A 97 13.58 -27.89 -11.15
N ASN A 98 12.25 -27.95 -11.15
CA ASN A 98 11.43 -29.19 -11.16
C ASN A 98 10.68 -29.33 -12.49
#